data_AF-A0A259H7P8-F1
#
_entry.id   AF-A0A259H7P8-F1
#
_cell.length_a   1.000
_cell.length_b   1.000
_cell.length_c   1.000
_cell.angle_alpha   90.00
_cell.angle_beta   90.00
_cell.angle_gamma   90.00
#
_symmetry.space_group_name_H-M   'P 1'
#
loop_
_entity.id
_entity.type
_entity.pdbx_description
1 polymer ?
#
loop_
_entity_poly.entity_id
_entity_poly.type
_entity_poly.pdbx_seq_one_letter_code
_entity_poly.pdbx_strand_id
1 'polypeptide(L)'
;SGLVLTSRPVDVALLARLDPDAVQMRTVFRESGAVRGRFQARIGGLPRGGAFMDRLEAGQLAGQLRYSGAAEALWRLSGVEIFDLTGPVGVKADITGTISAPVLRGAVSSTGLRVQSTLTGTDVRDVAMSGTFTDSSLQIARFSGLTPNGGRVSGSGTIGLAELSEHGPTIDLRLSAQNAQVINRDDMGATVTGPLRVVSNGVGGTIAGRVRIEQARWVLGQAAAVTELPTIATREINAPADAAPPRVAATPWNFMIDAAGMNRINVRGLGLDSEWGADIRLRGSTAAPQIFGTADLVRGGYEFAGKRFELTRGRIRFAGEVPVDPQLDIVAEGDANNINAKISITGSGTKPIIAFSSTPALPEEELLSRILFGSSITQISAPEAVQLAAALASLRGGGGLDPINKLRAAIGL
;
A
#
# COMPACT_ATOMS: atom_id res chain seq x y z
N SER A 1 10.28 11.46 -4.13
CA SER A 1 10.24 12.01 -5.51
C SER A 1 10.06 10.87 -6.49
N GLY A 2 8.84 10.67 -7.00
CA GLY A 2 8.50 9.54 -7.85
C GLY A 2 9.09 9.71 -9.25
N LEU A 3 10.03 8.84 -9.63
CA LEU A 3 10.33 8.59 -11.02
C LEU A 3 9.08 7.95 -11.62
N VAL A 4 8.25 8.74 -12.29
CA VAL A 4 7.24 8.21 -13.20
C VAL A 4 8.03 7.44 -14.26
N LEU A 5 7.96 6.11 -14.23
CA LEU A 5 8.50 5.26 -15.27
C LEU A 5 7.80 5.65 -16.57
N THR A 6 8.45 6.46 -17.39
CA THR A 6 7.98 6.81 -18.72
C THR A 6 7.98 5.52 -19.52
N SER A 7 6.82 5.09 -20.02
CA SER A 7 6.79 3.91 -20.89
C SER A 7 7.58 4.23 -22.13
N ARG A 8 8.11 3.19 -22.75
CA ARG A 8 8.50 3.31 -24.15
C ARG A 8 7.25 3.60 -24.98
N PRO A 9 7.29 4.58 -25.91
CA PRO A 9 6.18 4.81 -26.81
C PRO A 9 5.96 3.57 -27.69
N VAL A 10 4.70 3.20 -27.88
CA VAL A 10 4.29 2.13 -28.80
C VAL A 10 3.45 2.76 -29.89
N ASP A 11 3.85 2.54 -31.14
CA ASP A 11 3.08 3.00 -32.29
C ASP A 11 1.96 2.00 -32.56
N VAL A 12 0.73 2.51 -32.64
CA VAL A 12 -0.46 1.70 -32.93
C VAL A 12 -1.02 2.14 -34.27
N ALA A 13 -1.02 1.23 -35.25
CA ALA A 13 -1.67 1.44 -36.54
C ALA A 13 -2.96 0.64 -36.59
N LEU A 14 -4.10 1.32 -36.74
CA LEU A 14 -5.45 0.75 -36.77
C LEU A 14 -6.07 0.94 -38.17
N LEU A 15 -6.58 -0.14 -38.75
CA LEU A 15 -7.45 -0.11 -39.92
C LEU A 15 -8.79 -0.72 -39.54
N ALA A 16 -9.87 0.05 -39.66
CA ALA A 16 -11.23 -0.43 -39.44
C ALA A 16 -12.07 -0.26 -40.71
N ARG A 17 -13.00 -1.20 -40.92
CA ARG A 17 -13.99 -1.14 -41.99
C ARG A 17 -15.37 -1.44 -41.41
N LEU A 18 -16.31 -0.55 -41.68
CA LEU A 18 -17.71 -0.69 -41.29
C LEU A 18 -18.54 -1.01 -42.54
N ASP A 19 -19.15 -2.19 -42.54
CA ASP A 19 -20.15 -2.63 -43.52
C ASP A 19 -21.55 -2.65 -42.85
N PRO A 20 -22.66 -2.73 -43.60
CA PRO A 20 -24.01 -2.71 -43.02
C PRO A 20 -24.29 -3.79 -41.98
N ASP A 21 -23.66 -4.96 -42.11
CA ASP A 21 -23.86 -6.16 -41.29
C ASP A 21 -22.61 -6.60 -40.50
N ALA A 22 -21.48 -5.89 -40.64
CA ALA A 22 -20.23 -6.25 -39.98
C ALA A 22 -19.29 -5.07 -39.72
N VAL A 23 -18.48 -5.20 -38.66
CA VAL A 23 -17.30 -4.36 -38.40
C VAL A 23 -16.05 -5.22 -38.46
N GLN A 24 -15.03 -4.74 -39.16
CA GLN A 24 -13.72 -5.40 -39.22
C GLN A 24 -12.65 -4.46 -38.70
N MET A 25 -11.70 -5.00 -37.95
CA MET A 25 -10.62 -4.27 -37.32
C MET A 25 -9.31 -5.02 -37.47
N ARG A 26 -8.24 -4.32 -37.85
CA ARG A 26 -6.86 -4.83 -37.89
C ARG A 26 -5.94 -3.81 -37.27
N THR A 27 -5.13 -4.25 -36.32
CA THR A 27 -4.21 -3.41 -35.56
C THR A 27 -2.82 -4.00 -35.59
N VAL A 28 -1.81 -3.15 -35.75
CA VAL A 28 -0.39 -3.51 -35.62
C VAL A 28 0.22 -2.66 -34.52
N PHE A 29 0.91 -3.31 -33.59
CA PHE A 29 1.67 -2.68 -32.51
C PHE A 29 3.15 -2.69 -32.89
N ARG A 30 3.80 -1.53 -32.95
CA ARG A 30 5.23 -1.41 -33.19
C ARG A 30 5.94 -0.76 -32.00
N GLU A 31 7.13 -1.25 -31.70
CA GLU A 31 8.02 -0.69 -30.69
C GLU A 31 9.42 -0.62 -31.29
N SER A 32 10.04 0.56 -31.29
CA SER A 32 11.35 0.82 -31.91
C SER A 32 11.41 0.36 -33.38
N GLY A 33 10.34 0.60 -34.14
CA GLY A 33 10.23 0.22 -35.55
C GLY A 33 9.93 -1.26 -35.83
N ALA A 34 9.99 -2.13 -34.83
CA ALA A 34 9.71 -3.56 -34.98
C ALA A 34 8.23 -3.87 -34.67
N VAL A 35 7.60 -4.75 -35.46
CA VAL A 35 6.25 -5.23 -35.16
C VAL A 35 6.29 -6.16 -33.94
N ARG A 36 5.70 -5.72 -32.83
CA ARG A 36 5.59 -6.47 -31.58
C ARG A 36 4.27 -7.21 -31.46
N GLY A 37 3.23 -6.75 -32.15
CA GLY A 37 1.94 -7.43 -32.08
C GLY A 37 1.04 -7.16 -33.27
N ARG A 38 0.08 -8.05 -33.44
CA ARG A 38 -1.04 -7.94 -34.37
C ARG A 38 -2.32 -8.31 -33.64
N PHE A 39 -3.36 -7.53 -33.88
CA PHE A 39 -4.72 -7.85 -33.48
C PHE A 39 -5.60 -7.79 -34.72
N GLN A 40 -6.51 -8.74 -34.86
CA GLN A 40 -7.54 -8.68 -35.89
C GLN A 40 -8.86 -9.13 -35.27
N ALA A 41 -9.95 -8.46 -35.62
CA ALA A 41 -11.29 -8.83 -35.20
C ALA A 41 -12.31 -8.54 -36.28
N ARG A 42 -13.38 -9.32 -36.27
CA ARG A 42 -14.60 -9.11 -37.03
C ARG A 42 -15.77 -9.30 -36.09
N ILE A 43 -16.69 -8.35 -36.10
CA ILE A 43 -17.99 -8.44 -35.46
C ILE A 43 -18.99 -8.56 -36.59
N GLY A 44 -19.61 -9.72 -36.76
CA GLY A 44 -20.56 -10.01 -37.83
C GLY A 44 -21.99 -10.19 -37.31
N GLY A 45 -22.95 -10.18 -38.23
CA GLY A 45 -24.36 -10.41 -37.87
C GLY A 45 -24.98 -9.23 -37.14
N LEU A 46 -24.52 -8.01 -37.43
CA LEU A 46 -25.06 -6.80 -36.80
C LEU A 46 -26.56 -6.65 -37.16
N PRO A 47 -27.45 -6.40 -36.18
CA PRO A 47 -28.85 -6.09 -36.45
C PRO A 47 -29.00 -4.92 -37.43
N ARG A 48 -30.12 -4.84 -38.16
CA ARG A 48 -30.36 -3.77 -39.15
C ARG A 48 -30.83 -2.45 -38.54
N GLY A 49 -31.21 -2.42 -37.26
CA GLY A 49 -31.69 -1.24 -36.54
C GLY A 49 -31.19 -1.23 -35.09
N GLY A 50 -31.42 -0.14 -34.38
CA GLY A 50 -30.88 0.11 -33.03
C GLY A 50 -29.68 1.06 -33.05
N ALA A 51 -29.25 1.51 -31.86
CA ALA A 51 -28.05 2.33 -31.75
C ALA A 51 -26.80 1.51 -32.15
N PHE A 52 -25.76 2.19 -32.64
CA PHE A 52 -24.57 1.51 -33.14
C PHE A 52 -23.92 0.60 -32.08
N MET A 53 -23.86 1.04 -30.81
CA MET A 53 -23.30 0.24 -29.72
C MET A 53 -24.12 -1.01 -29.42
N ASP A 54 -25.46 -0.90 -29.33
CA ASP A 54 -26.35 -2.06 -29.15
C ASP A 54 -26.15 -3.10 -30.26
N ARG A 55 -25.97 -2.62 -31.49
CA ARG A 55 -25.72 -3.49 -32.65
C ARG A 55 -24.38 -4.22 -32.54
N LEU A 56 -23.33 -3.54 -32.06
CA LEU A 56 -22.02 -4.15 -31.83
C LEU A 56 -22.06 -5.20 -30.72
N GLU A 57 -22.74 -4.91 -29.61
CA GLU A 57 -22.88 -5.82 -28.47
C GLU A 57 -23.64 -7.10 -28.82
N ALA A 58 -24.67 -6.97 -29.67
CA ALA A 58 -25.44 -8.11 -30.19
C ALA A 58 -24.68 -8.92 -31.27
N GLY A 59 -23.61 -8.38 -31.84
CA GLY A 59 -22.86 -9.00 -32.92
C GLY A 59 -21.95 -10.15 -32.47
N GLN A 60 -21.68 -11.08 -33.39
CA GLN A 60 -20.75 -12.19 -33.16
C GLN A 60 -19.31 -11.74 -33.40
N LEU A 61 -18.51 -11.77 -32.34
CA LEU A 61 -17.09 -11.48 -32.33
C LEU A 61 -16.29 -12.71 -32.76
N ALA A 62 -15.36 -12.51 -33.69
CA ALA A 62 -14.27 -13.42 -33.99
C ALA A 62 -12.98 -12.61 -34.09
N GLY A 63 -11.98 -12.94 -33.29
CA GLY A 63 -10.74 -12.17 -33.24
C GLY A 63 -9.52 -13.01 -32.88
N GLN A 64 -8.36 -12.43 -33.14
CA GLN A 64 -7.07 -13.03 -32.88
C GLN A 64 -6.08 -11.97 -32.43
N LEU A 65 -5.44 -12.22 -31.28
CA LEU A 65 -4.35 -11.44 -30.74
C LEU A 65 -3.07 -12.27 -30.77
N ARG A 66 -2.01 -11.70 -31.34
CA ARG A 66 -0.65 -12.22 -31.28
C ARG A 66 0.26 -11.08 -30.89
N TYR A 67 0.78 -11.10 -29.67
CA TYR A 67 1.58 -10.03 -29.10
C TYR A 67 2.83 -10.58 -28.43
N SER A 68 3.96 -9.90 -28.59
CA SER A 68 5.26 -10.20 -28.00
C SER A 68 6.03 -8.90 -27.85
N GLY A 69 5.82 -8.22 -26.72
CA GLY A 69 6.38 -6.88 -26.48
C GLY A 69 6.24 -6.45 -25.03
N ALA A 70 6.40 -5.16 -24.78
CA ALA A 70 6.30 -4.53 -23.47
C ALA A 70 4.87 -4.59 -22.87
N ALA A 71 4.73 -5.17 -21.68
CA ALA A 71 3.46 -5.30 -20.98
C ALA A 71 2.83 -3.95 -20.63
N GLU A 72 3.65 -2.93 -20.35
CA GLU A 72 3.19 -1.57 -20.05
C GLU A 72 2.38 -0.94 -21.19
N ALA A 73 2.59 -1.38 -22.43
CA ALA A 73 1.84 -0.91 -23.58
C ALA A 73 0.37 -1.37 -23.55
N LEU A 74 0.13 -2.59 -23.04
CA LEU A 74 -1.21 -3.14 -22.86
C LEU A 74 -1.79 -2.71 -21.51
N TRP A 75 -0.97 -2.65 -20.46
CA TRP A 75 -1.38 -2.37 -19.08
C TRP A 75 -2.05 -1.01 -18.94
N ARG A 76 -1.51 0.03 -19.60
CA ARG A 76 -2.06 1.38 -19.52
C ARG A 76 -3.45 1.54 -20.13
N LEU A 77 -3.84 0.63 -21.03
CA LEU A 77 -5.19 0.63 -21.59
C LEU A 77 -6.24 0.12 -20.59
N SER A 78 -5.81 -0.53 -19.49
CA SER A 78 -6.72 -1.02 -18.45
C SER A 78 -7.23 0.07 -17.50
N GLY A 79 -6.53 1.20 -17.39
CA GLY A 79 -6.83 2.25 -16.42
C GLY A 79 -6.58 1.88 -14.94
N VAL A 80 -5.88 0.77 -14.68
CA VAL A 80 -5.50 0.35 -13.32
C VAL A 80 -4.24 1.11 -12.87
N GLU A 81 -4.37 1.95 -11.83
CA GLU A 81 -3.28 2.82 -11.34
C GLU A 81 -2.63 2.33 -10.02
N ILE A 82 -3.20 1.30 -9.37
CA ILE A 82 -2.73 0.82 -8.07
C ILE A 82 -1.37 0.07 -8.13
N PHE A 83 -1.02 -0.46 -9.30
CA PHE A 83 0.29 -1.05 -9.58
C PHE A 83 0.65 -0.91 -11.07
N ASP A 84 1.94 -0.86 -11.34
CA ASP A 84 2.53 -0.86 -12.66
C ASP A 84 3.01 -2.27 -13.02
N LEU A 85 2.71 -2.69 -14.25
CA LEU A 85 3.22 -3.91 -14.85
C LEU A 85 4.10 -3.55 -16.06
N THR A 86 5.40 -3.87 -15.98
CA THR A 86 6.38 -3.54 -17.02
C THR A 86 7.20 -4.76 -17.42
N GLY A 87 7.77 -4.76 -18.62
CA GLY A 87 8.66 -5.82 -19.12
C GLY A 87 8.01 -6.73 -20.16
N PRO A 88 8.73 -7.74 -20.68
CA PRO A 88 8.27 -8.51 -21.83
C PRO A 88 7.09 -9.42 -21.49
N VAL A 89 6.06 -9.43 -22.34
CA VAL A 89 4.94 -10.36 -22.29
C VAL A 89 4.63 -10.90 -23.68
N GLY A 90 4.42 -12.21 -23.76
CA GLY A 90 3.92 -12.91 -24.93
C GLY A 90 2.46 -13.31 -24.72
N VAL A 91 1.59 -12.94 -25.65
CA VAL A 91 0.17 -13.29 -25.65
C VAL A 91 -0.20 -13.90 -27.00
N LYS A 92 -0.84 -15.07 -26.97
CA LYS A 92 -1.49 -15.67 -28.13
C LYS A 92 -2.90 -16.02 -27.70
N ALA A 93 -3.90 -15.29 -28.20
CA ALA A 93 -5.30 -15.55 -27.88
C ALA A 93 -6.16 -15.48 -29.15
N ASP A 94 -7.11 -16.41 -29.24
CA ASP A 94 -8.20 -16.39 -30.20
C ASP A 94 -9.48 -16.08 -29.41
N ILE A 95 -10.32 -15.19 -29.95
CA ILE A 95 -11.47 -14.60 -29.26
C ILE A 95 -12.72 -14.91 -30.09
N THR A 96 -13.76 -15.39 -29.43
CA THR A 96 -15.06 -15.71 -30.04
C THR A 96 -16.20 -15.23 -29.14
N GLY A 97 -17.46 -15.37 -29.53
CA GLY A 97 -18.62 -15.00 -28.70
C GLY A 97 -19.18 -13.63 -29.05
N THR A 98 -19.45 -12.79 -28.05
CA THR A 98 -19.87 -11.38 -28.23
C THR A 98 -18.85 -10.45 -27.56
N ILE A 99 -18.99 -9.13 -27.75
CA ILE A 99 -18.15 -8.15 -27.06
C ILE A 99 -18.39 -8.17 -25.54
N SER A 100 -19.65 -8.37 -25.13
CA SER A 100 -20.06 -8.44 -23.72
C SER A 100 -19.71 -9.77 -23.05
N ALA A 101 -19.67 -10.88 -23.80
CA ALA A 101 -19.32 -12.21 -23.32
C ALA A 101 -18.28 -12.88 -24.23
N PRO A 102 -17.01 -12.40 -24.19
CA PRO A 102 -15.95 -12.97 -25.02
C PRO A 102 -15.50 -14.33 -24.47
N VAL A 103 -15.30 -15.27 -25.40
CA VAL A 103 -14.70 -16.59 -25.15
C VAL A 103 -13.28 -16.58 -25.71
N LEU A 104 -12.29 -16.59 -24.83
CA LEU A 104 -10.87 -16.56 -25.15
C LEU A 104 -10.27 -17.96 -25.06
N ARG A 105 -9.44 -18.30 -26.05
CA ARG A 105 -8.61 -19.52 -26.04
C ARG A 105 -7.18 -19.16 -26.38
N GLY A 106 -6.22 -19.67 -25.60
CA GLY A 106 -4.81 -19.47 -25.90
C GLY A 106 -3.93 -19.43 -24.66
N ALA A 107 -2.80 -18.74 -24.75
CA ALA A 107 -1.79 -18.70 -23.70
C ALA A 107 -1.15 -17.32 -23.55
N VAL A 108 -0.70 -17.07 -22.32
CA VAL A 108 0.12 -15.91 -21.95
C VAL A 108 1.35 -16.40 -21.20
N SER A 109 2.50 -15.82 -21.51
CA SER A 109 3.74 -16.15 -20.85
C SER A 109 4.63 -14.92 -20.73
N SER A 110 5.45 -14.90 -19.70
CA SER A 110 6.47 -13.88 -19.52
C SER A 110 7.67 -14.43 -18.76
N THR A 111 8.84 -13.87 -19.06
CA THR A 111 10.09 -14.03 -18.32
C THR A 111 10.75 -12.66 -18.19
N GLY A 112 10.73 -12.08 -17.00
CA GLY A 112 11.32 -10.76 -16.75
C GLY A 112 10.30 -9.62 -16.60
N LEU A 113 9.05 -9.93 -16.27
CA LEU A 113 8.09 -8.92 -15.84
C LEU A 113 8.55 -8.27 -14.53
N ARG A 114 8.14 -7.02 -14.32
CA ARG A 114 8.29 -6.31 -13.06
C ARG A 114 6.94 -5.75 -12.64
N VAL A 115 6.58 -5.99 -11.38
CA VAL A 115 5.35 -5.51 -10.74
C VAL A 115 5.74 -4.51 -9.68
N GLN A 116 5.26 -3.28 -9.80
CA GLN A 116 5.58 -2.21 -8.85
C GLN A 116 4.31 -1.57 -8.31
N SER A 117 4.28 -1.24 -7.01
CA SER A 117 3.19 -0.47 -6.42
C SER A 117 3.78 0.76 -5.73
N THR A 118 3.44 1.94 -6.23
CA THR A 118 3.85 3.22 -5.65
C THR A 118 3.24 3.44 -4.26
N LEU A 119 2.02 2.94 -4.03
CA LEU A 119 1.30 3.05 -2.75
C LEU A 119 2.01 2.32 -1.60
N THR A 120 2.55 1.13 -1.88
CA THR A 120 3.17 0.25 -0.88
C THR A 120 4.69 0.21 -0.99
N GLY A 121 5.26 0.77 -2.06
CA GLY A 121 6.67 0.61 -2.42
C GLY A 121 7.05 -0.82 -2.80
N THR A 122 6.07 -1.71 -3.04
CA THR A 122 6.34 -3.08 -3.49
C THR A 122 7.03 -3.06 -4.84
N ASP A 123 8.03 -3.92 -5.01
CA ASP A 123 8.74 -4.11 -6.28
C ASP A 123 9.11 -5.59 -6.43
N VAL A 124 8.48 -6.28 -7.38
CA VAL A 124 8.79 -7.67 -7.70
C VAL A 124 9.35 -7.71 -9.11
N ARG A 125 10.63 -8.08 -9.22
CA ARG A 125 11.38 -8.16 -10.48
C ARG A 125 11.53 -9.60 -10.95
N ASP A 126 12.01 -9.74 -12.18
CA ASP A 126 12.33 -11.02 -12.80
C ASP A 126 11.15 -12.01 -12.76
N VAL A 127 9.93 -11.47 -12.86
CA VAL A 127 8.70 -12.25 -12.75
C VAL A 127 8.61 -13.15 -13.99
N ALA A 128 8.63 -14.45 -13.74
CA ALA A 128 8.31 -15.47 -14.71
C ALA A 128 6.87 -15.94 -14.46
N MET A 129 6.04 -15.92 -15.49
CA MET A 129 4.61 -16.28 -15.42
C MET A 129 4.23 -17.14 -16.63
N SER A 130 3.36 -18.11 -16.42
CA SER A 130 2.68 -18.83 -17.49
C SER A 130 1.20 -19.05 -17.16
N GLY A 131 0.33 -18.81 -18.14
CA GLY A 131 -1.10 -19.02 -18.00
C GLY A 131 -1.79 -19.34 -19.32
N THR A 132 -3.03 -19.80 -19.23
CA THR A 132 -3.87 -20.17 -20.36
C THR A 132 -5.22 -19.47 -20.27
N PHE A 133 -5.75 -19.04 -21.41
CA PHE A 133 -7.11 -18.53 -21.50
C PHE A 133 -8.05 -19.71 -21.75
N THR A 134 -9.02 -19.86 -20.85
CA THR A 134 -10.11 -20.84 -20.98
C THR A 134 -11.42 -20.10 -20.77
N ASP A 135 -12.24 -20.05 -21.81
CA ASP A 135 -13.48 -19.28 -21.86
C ASP A 135 -13.21 -17.80 -21.54
N SER A 136 -13.93 -17.22 -20.59
CA SER A 136 -13.75 -15.82 -20.15
C SER A 136 -12.78 -15.70 -18.98
N SER A 137 -11.86 -16.66 -18.78
CA SER A 137 -10.90 -16.65 -17.66
C SER A 137 -9.46 -16.89 -18.09
N LEU A 138 -8.55 -16.14 -17.47
CA LEU A 138 -7.12 -16.42 -17.47
C LEU A 138 -6.75 -17.29 -16.25
N GLN A 139 -6.34 -18.52 -16.53
CA GLN A 139 -5.81 -19.48 -15.57
C GLN A 139 -4.29 -19.32 -15.50
N ILE A 140 -3.77 -18.75 -14.42
CA ILE A 140 -2.33 -18.60 -14.17
C ILE A 140 -1.85 -19.86 -13.45
N ALA A 141 -1.17 -20.74 -14.20
CA ALA A 141 -0.65 -21.99 -13.67
C ALA A 141 0.44 -21.76 -12.62
N ARG A 142 1.32 -20.78 -12.88
CA ARG A 142 2.37 -20.39 -11.95
C ARG A 142 2.91 -19.00 -12.28
N PHE A 143 3.33 -18.30 -11.24
CA PHE A 143 4.24 -17.17 -11.33
C PHE A 143 5.30 -17.23 -10.22
N SER A 144 6.45 -16.62 -10.46
CA SER A 144 7.50 -16.43 -9.46
C SER A 144 8.32 -15.19 -9.80
N GLY A 145 8.72 -14.42 -8.80
CA GLY A 145 9.60 -13.27 -8.94
C GLY A 145 10.40 -13.00 -7.66
N LEU A 146 11.30 -12.02 -7.74
CA LEU A 146 12.21 -11.67 -6.66
C LEU A 146 11.91 -10.28 -6.12
N THR A 147 12.01 -10.11 -4.81
CA THR A 147 11.93 -8.79 -4.15
C THR A 147 13.33 -8.17 -4.02
N PRO A 148 13.46 -6.85 -3.74
CA PRO A 148 14.76 -6.17 -3.75
C PRO A 148 15.73 -6.72 -2.72
N ASN A 149 15.21 -7.16 -1.56
CA ASN A 149 15.95 -7.82 -0.49
C ASN A 149 16.37 -9.28 -0.80
N GLY A 150 16.17 -9.78 -2.02
CA GLY A 150 16.49 -11.16 -2.41
C GLY A 150 15.44 -12.21 -2.02
N GLY A 151 14.34 -11.79 -1.40
CA GLY A 151 13.17 -12.64 -1.16
C GLY A 151 12.47 -13.09 -2.44
N ARG A 152 11.52 -14.03 -2.30
CA ARG A 152 10.77 -14.59 -3.42
C ARG A 152 9.27 -14.54 -3.17
N VAL A 153 8.53 -14.15 -4.20
CA VAL A 153 7.06 -14.27 -4.26
C VAL A 153 6.73 -15.27 -5.35
N SER A 154 5.87 -16.23 -5.06
CA SER A 154 5.40 -17.22 -6.04
C SER A 154 3.91 -17.50 -5.85
N GLY A 155 3.26 -18.07 -6.84
CA GLY A 155 1.84 -18.37 -6.71
C GLY A 155 1.18 -18.84 -7.99
N SER A 156 -0.14 -18.91 -7.94
CA SER A 156 -1.02 -19.31 -9.04
C SER A 156 -2.41 -18.72 -8.79
N GLY A 157 -3.28 -18.73 -9.80
CA GLY A 157 -4.64 -18.26 -9.60
C GLY A 157 -5.40 -18.02 -10.88
N THR A 158 -6.53 -17.34 -10.75
CA THR A 158 -7.47 -17.12 -11.84
C THR A 158 -7.86 -15.65 -11.91
N ILE A 159 -8.00 -15.14 -13.13
CA ILE A 159 -8.54 -13.81 -13.40
C ILE A 159 -9.73 -13.99 -14.33
N GLY A 160 -10.92 -13.58 -13.91
CA GLY A 160 -12.10 -13.55 -14.78
C GLY A 160 -12.16 -12.24 -15.56
N LEU A 161 -12.49 -12.36 -16.84
CA LEU A 161 -12.51 -11.30 -17.84
C LEU A 161 -13.91 -11.08 -18.42
N ALA A 162 -14.93 -11.71 -17.84
CA ALA A 162 -16.32 -11.43 -18.16
C ALA A 162 -16.72 -10.06 -17.62
N GLU A 163 -17.64 -9.37 -18.31
CA GLU A 163 -18.28 -8.14 -17.83
C GLU A 163 -17.31 -7.00 -17.47
N LEU A 164 -16.10 -6.96 -18.05
CA LEU A 164 -15.06 -5.96 -17.74
C LEU A 164 -15.50 -4.50 -17.88
N SER A 165 -16.53 -4.25 -18.71
CA SER A 165 -17.14 -2.94 -18.92
C SER A 165 -18.11 -2.52 -17.81
N GLU A 166 -18.75 -3.49 -17.14
CA GLU A 166 -19.72 -3.25 -16.07
C GLU A 166 -19.07 -3.38 -14.68
N HIS A 167 -18.18 -4.37 -14.53
CA HIS A 167 -17.42 -4.65 -13.32
C HIS A 167 -15.95 -4.83 -13.67
N GLY A 168 -15.02 -4.55 -12.76
CA GLY A 168 -13.62 -4.90 -12.97
C GLY A 168 -13.39 -6.43 -13.03
N PRO A 169 -12.16 -6.88 -13.28
CA PRO A 169 -11.87 -8.31 -13.33
C PRO A 169 -12.12 -9.01 -11.98
N THR A 170 -12.70 -10.20 -12.01
CA THR A 170 -12.70 -11.08 -10.84
C THR A 170 -11.30 -11.66 -10.66
N ILE A 171 -10.84 -11.77 -9.43
CA ILE A 171 -9.47 -12.19 -9.11
C ILE A 171 -9.53 -13.25 -8.02
N ASP A 172 -8.78 -14.33 -8.18
CA ASP A 172 -8.46 -15.28 -7.10
C ASP A 172 -7.01 -15.73 -7.25
N LEU A 173 -6.10 -15.03 -6.56
CA LEU A 173 -4.67 -15.31 -6.58
C LEU A 173 -4.26 -15.89 -5.24
N ARG A 174 -3.57 -17.04 -5.27
CA ARG A 174 -2.88 -17.63 -4.13
C ARG A 174 -1.40 -17.35 -4.28
N LEU A 175 -0.81 -16.74 -3.25
CA LEU A 175 0.61 -16.37 -3.24
C LEU A 175 1.30 -17.00 -2.03
N SER A 176 2.58 -17.28 -2.19
CA SER A 176 3.52 -17.67 -1.15
C SER A 176 4.67 -16.68 -1.16
N ALA A 177 4.80 -15.94 -0.06
CA ALA A 177 5.95 -15.09 0.21
C ALA A 177 7.02 -15.89 0.96
N GLN A 178 8.28 -15.78 0.54
CA GLN A 178 9.44 -16.36 1.21
C GLN A 178 10.47 -15.25 1.42
N ASN A 179 10.60 -14.79 2.67
CA ASN A 179 11.43 -13.64 3.04
C ASN A 179 11.21 -12.43 2.12
N ALA A 180 9.97 -12.22 1.68
CA ALA A 180 9.65 -11.27 0.62
C ALA A 180 9.37 -9.89 1.19
N GLN A 181 10.04 -8.86 0.66
CA GLN A 181 9.75 -7.46 1.00
C GLN A 181 8.46 -7.02 0.30
N VAL A 182 7.36 -6.94 1.06
CA VAL A 182 6.01 -6.64 0.57
C VAL A 182 5.58 -5.20 0.81
N ILE A 183 6.31 -4.46 1.64
CA ILE A 183 6.13 -3.03 1.85
C ILE A 183 7.52 -2.40 1.89
N ASN A 184 7.71 -1.31 1.16
CA ASN A 184 8.95 -0.54 1.17
C ASN A 184 8.69 0.94 0.86
N ARG A 185 8.02 1.62 1.78
CA ARG A 185 7.83 3.07 1.77
C ARG A 185 8.92 3.78 2.57
N ASP A 186 9.04 5.08 2.44
CA ASP A 186 10.03 5.84 3.21
C ASP A 186 9.74 5.74 4.72
N ASP A 187 8.47 5.86 5.10
CA ASP A 187 7.97 5.80 6.49
C ASP A 187 7.84 4.38 7.06
N MET A 188 7.66 3.36 6.24
CA MET A 188 7.45 1.99 6.71
C MET A 188 7.92 0.91 5.74
N GLY A 189 8.30 -0.25 6.27
CA GLY A 189 8.66 -1.40 5.46
C GLY A 189 8.35 -2.72 6.16
N ALA A 190 8.07 -3.76 5.38
CA ALA A 190 7.75 -5.08 5.90
C ALA A 190 8.28 -6.18 4.98
N THR A 191 8.92 -7.17 5.58
CA THR A 191 9.36 -8.42 4.97
C THR A 191 8.64 -9.57 5.65
N VAL A 192 8.02 -10.44 4.87
CA VAL A 192 7.15 -11.50 5.39
C VAL A 192 7.41 -12.86 4.73
N THR A 193 7.05 -13.91 5.46
CA THR A 193 6.98 -15.28 4.96
C THR A 193 5.63 -15.88 5.27
N GLY A 194 4.98 -16.48 4.28
CA GLY A 194 3.73 -17.20 4.48
C GLY A 194 2.77 -17.11 3.29
N PRO A 195 1.62 -17.80 3.39
CA PRO A 195 0.57 -17.74 2.39
C PRO A 195 -0.20 -16.41 2.45
N LEU A 196 -0.47 -15.89 1.25
CA LEU A 196 -1.35 -14.76 0.99
C LEU A 196 -2.40 -15.17 -0.05
N ARG A 197 -3.57 -14.55 -0.02
CA ARG A 197 -4.61 -14.71 -1.03
C ARG A 197 -5.23 -13.36 -1.35
N VAL A 198 -5.41 -13.09 -2.63
CA VAL A 198 -6.09 -11.90 -3.10
C VAL A 198 -7.34 -12.35 -3.86
N VAL A 199 -8.51 -11.95 -3.36
CA VAL A 199 -9.80 -12.25 -4.00
C VAL A 199 -10.50 -10.96 -4.35
N SER A 200 -11.04 -10.83 -5.57
CA SER A 200 -11.83 -9.68 -6.01
C SER A 200 -13.06 -10.16 -6.78
N ASN A 201 -14.18 -9.47 -6.59
CA ASN A 201 -15.38 -9.66 -7.39
C ASN A 201 -15.50 -8.67 -8.55
N GLY A 202 -14.49 -7.82 -8.77
CA GLY A 202 -14.47 -6.81 -9.82
C GLY A 202 -14.74 -5.38 -9.34
N VAL A 203 -15.38 -5.19 -8.19
CA VAL A 203 -15.68 -3.85 -7.64
C VAL A 203 -14.89 -3.57 -6.36
N GLY A 204 -14.60 -4.63 -5.61
CA GLY A 204 -13.76 -4.61 -4.42
C GLY A 204 -13.14 -5.98 -4.20
N GLY A 205 -12.28 -6.09 -3.20
CA GLY A 205 -11.58 -7.33 -2.93
C GLY A 205 -11.25 -7.55 -1.48
N THR A 206 -10.69 -8.71 -1.16
CA THR A 206 -10.14 -9.06 0.14
C THR A 206 -8.70 -9.53 -0.02
N ILE A 207 -7.80 -8.94 0.75
CA ILE A 207 -6.41 -9.37 0.90
C ILE A 207 -6.32 -10.17 2.19
N ALA A 208 -6.17 -11.48 2.05
CA ALA A 208 -6.10 -12.41 3.16
C ALA A 208 -4.68 -12.97 3.32
N GLY A 209 -4.26 -13.26 4.56
CA GLY A 209 -2.93 -13.79 4.81
C GLY A 209 -2.75 -14.32 6.21
N ARG A 210 -1.91 -15.34 6.36
CA ARG A 210 -1.32 -15.71 7.65
C ARG A 210 0.17 -15.70 7.47
N VAL A 211 0.81 -14.63 7.91
CA VAL A 211 2.21 -14.35 7.59
C VAL A 211 3.04 -14.20 8.85
N ARG A 212 4.29 -14.66 8.76
CA ARG A 212 5.31 -14.37 9.76
C ARG A 212 6.05 -13.11 9.34
N ILE A 213 6.20 -12.18 10.26
CA ILE A 213 7.00 -10.98 10.08
C ILE A 213 8.47 -11.39 10.25
N GLU A 214 9.27 -11.22 9.19
CA GLU A 214 10.71 -11.47 9.20
C GLU A 214 11.47 -10.24 9.70
N GLN A 215 11.01 -9.09 9.23
CA GLN A 215 11.55 -7.78 9.55
C GLN A 215 10.49 -6.74 9.22
N ALA A 216 10.32 -5.77 10.11
CA ALA A 216 9.55 -4.58 9.81
C ALA A 216 10.31 -3.34 10.26
N ARG A 217 10.00 -2.20 9.64
CA ARG A 217 10.51 -0.90 10.06
C ARG A 217 9.38 0.11 10.04
N TRP A 218 9.41 1.00 11.02
CA TRP A 218 8.52 2.15 11.11
C TRP A 218 9.33 3.38 11.48
N VAL A 219 9.07 4.50 10.78
CA VAL A 219 9.71 5.79 11.03
C VAL A 219 8.64 6.79 11.47
N LEU A 220 8.68 7.15 12.74
CA LEU A 220 7.80 8.14 13.35
C LEU A 220 8.11 9.55 12.84
N GLY A 221 7.07 10.39 12.75
CA GLY A 221 7.16 11.78 12.27
C GLY A 221 7.36 11.95 10.76
N GLN A 222 7.51 10.86 10.02
CA GLN A 222 7.55 10.86 8.54
C GLN A 222 6.24 10.39 7.91
N ALA A 223 5.29 9.88 8.70
CA ALA A 223 3.96 9.54 8.21
C ALA A 223 3.37 10.81 7.60
N ALA A 224 3.42 10.88 6.27
CA ALA A 224 2.82 11.96 5.52
C ALA A 224 1.38 12.07 6.01
N ALA A 225 0.97 13.26 6.41
CA ALA A 225 -0.43 13.62 6.30
C ALA A 225 -0.79 13.29 4.85
N VAL A 226 -1.44 12.13 4.64
CA VAL A 226 -2.19 11.89 3.42
C VAL A 226 -3.35 12.85 3.57
N THR A 227 -3.08 14.12 3.27
CA THR A 227 -4.09 15.13 3.08
C THR A 227 -4.89 14.58 1.92
N GLU A 228 -6.00 13.92 2.21
CA GLU A 228 -6.99 13.63 1.19
C GLU A 228 -7.24 14.95 0.48
N LEU A 229 -6.83 15.02 -0.78
CA LEU A 229 -7.12 16.19 -1.59
C LEU A 229 -8.64 16.36 -1.52
N PRO A 230 -9.14 17.53 -1.09
CA PRO A 230 -10.57 17.73 -0.93
C PRO A 230 -11.25 17.39 -2.26
N THR A 231 -12.17 16.42 -2.22
CA THR A 231 -12.99 16.08 -3.37
C THR A 231 -13.88 17.28 -3.67
N ILE A 232 -13.54 18.03 -4.72
CA ILE A 232 -14.37 19.12 -5.21
C ILE A 232 -15.62 18.49 -5.83
N ALA A 233 -16.79 18.80 -5.28
CA ALA A 233 -18.05 18.43 -5.91
C ALA A 233 -18.15 19.16 -7.26
N THR A 234 -17.86 18.44 -8.34
CA THR A 234 -18.01 18.97 -9.69
C THR A 234 -19.45 18.74 -10.16
N ARG A 235 -20.05 19.79 -10.73
CA ARG A 235 -21.30 19.69 -11.48
C ARG A 235 -20.97 19.94 -12.93
N GLU A 236 -20.89 18.89 -13.73
CA GLU A 236 -20.72 19.04 -15.17
C GLU A 236 -22.02 19.62 -15.75
N ILE A 237 -21.88 20.78 -16.40
CA ILE A 237 -22.92 21.44 -17.20
C ILE A 237 -22.43 21.41 -18.65
N ASN A 238 -23.27 20.93 -19.57
CA ASN A 238 -22.93 20.65 -20.97
C ASN A 238 -21.94 19.49 -21.19
N ALA A 239 -22.12 18.38 -20.47
CA ALA A 239 -21.43 17.13 -20.83
C ALA A 239 -21.84 16.73 -22.25
N PRO A 240 -20.88 16.50 -23.17
CA PRO A 240 -21.21 16.11 -24.53
C PRO A 240 -21.87 14.72 -24.52
N ALA A 241 -22.74 14.45 -25.50
CA ALA A 241 -23.59 13.25 -25.52
C ALA A 241 -22.80 11.92 -25.64
N ASP A 242 -21.51 12.00 -25.91
CA ASP A 242 -20.52 10.93 -25.99
C ASP A 242 -19.63 10.82 -24.73
N ALA A 243 -19.99 11.51 -23.64
CA ALA A 243 -19.31 11.36 -22.36
C ALA A 243 -19.37 9.91 -21.88
N ALA A 244 -18.20 9.33 -21.61
CA ALA A 244 -18.10 7.97 -21.08
C ALA A 244 -18.93 7.84 -19.79
N PRO A 245 -19.66 6.73 -19.59
CA PRO A 245 -20.44 6.54 -18.38
C PRO A 245 -19.55 6.69 -17.14
N PRO A 246 -20.07 7.28 -16.04
CA PRO A 246 -19.30 7.43 -14.81
C PRO A 246 -18.81 6.05 -14.36
N ARG A 247 -17.49 5.89 -14.23
CA ARG A 247 -16.89 4.66 -13.70
C ARG A 247 -17.50 4.42 -12.31
N VAL A 248 -18.02 3.22 -12.08
CA VAL A 248 -18.51 2.80 -10.77
C VAL A 248 -17.41 3.07 -9.74
N ALA A 249 -17.74 3.79 -8.67
CA ALA A 249 -16.80 4.08 -7.59
C ALA A 249 -16.26 2.77 -7.03
N ALA A 250 -14.93 2.57 -7.13
CA ALA A 250 -14.29 1.37 -6.61
C ALA A 250 -14.61 1.23 -5.10
N THR A 251 -15.12 0.06 -4.71
CA THR A 251 -15.39 -0.21 -3.30
C THR A 251 -14.05 -0.43 -2.59
N PRO A 252 -13.84 0.11 -1.38
CA PRO A 252 -12.65 -0.16 -0.59
C PRO A 252 -12.40 -1.66 -0.44
N TRP A 253 -11.14 -2.06 -0.54
CA TRP A 253 -10.74 -3.46 -0.35
C TRP A 253 -10.73 -3.80 1.13
N ASN A 254 -10.93 -5.06 1.48
CA ASN A 254 -10.91 -5.54 2.85
C ASN A 254 -9.59 -6.23 3.19
N PHE A 255 -9.18 -6.11 4.45
CA PHE A 255 -8.05 -6.85 5.00
C PHE A 255 -8.53 -8.04 5.82
N MET A 256 -7.82 -9.17 5.69
CA MET A 256 -7.96 -10.34 6.56
C MET A 256 -6.58 -10.95 6.77
N ILE A 257 -5.69 -10.18 7.40
CA ILE A 257 -4.27 -10.54 7.56
C ILE A 257 -3.99 -10.82 9.03
N ASP A 258 -3.42 -11.98 9.32
CA ASP A 258 -2.82 -12.31 10.61
C ASP A 258 -1.31 -12.27 10.42
N ALA A 259 -0.63 -11.43 11.19
CA ALA A 259 0.80 -11.23 11.09
C ALA A 259 1.44 -11.31 12.47
N ALA A 260 2.43 -12.19 12.62
CA ALA A 260 3.14 -12.37 13.88
C ALA A 260 4.66 -12.42 13.68
N GLY A 261 5.42 -11.81 14.59
CA GLY A 261 6.87 -11.82 14.61
C GLY A 261 7.39 -11.61 16.03
N MET A 262 8.39 -12.38 16.45
CA MET A 262 8.90 -12.31 17.82
C MET A 262 9.81 -11.11 18.07
N ASN A 263 10.43 -10.57 17.02
CA ASN A 263 11.41 -9.48 17.08
C ASN A 263 11.61 -8.84 15.68
N ARG A 264 12.64 -8.00 15.53
CA ARG A 264 13.03 -7.30 14.29
C ARG A 264 11.95 -6.39 13.69
N ILE A 265 11.02 -5.93 14.51
CA ILE A 265 10.12 -4.82 14.19
C ILE A 265 10.75 -3.56 14.76
N ASN A 266 11.49 -2.84 13.93
CA ASN A 266 12.25 -1.68 14.37
C ASN A 266 11.39 -0.41 14.28
N VAL A 267 11.28 0.33 15.36
CA VAL A 267 10.58 1.62 15.41
C VAL A 267 11.59 2.70 15.73
N ARG A 268 11.70 3.68 14.83
CA ARG A 268 12.66 4.77 14.93
C ARG A 268 11.98 6.12 14.70
N GLY A 269 12.62 7.19 15.19
CA GLY A 269 12.18 8.57 14.97
C GLY A 269 11.66 9.23 16.24
N LEU A 270 11.61 10.56 16.24
CA LEU A 270 11.20 11.37 17.39
C LEU A 270 12.00 11.11 18.68
N GLY A 271 13.26 10.67 18.55
CA GLY A 271 14.12 10.26 19.67
C GLY A 271 14.04 8.78 20.04
N LEU A 272 13.08 8.02 19.51
CA LEU A 272 12.95 6.59 19.75
C LEU A 272 13.87 5.79 18.82
N ASP A 273 14.54 4.78 19.36
CA ASP A 273 15.16 3.69 18.61
C ASP A 273 14.93 2.37 19.36
N SER A 274 14.08 1.50 18.81
CA SER A 274 13.57 0.34 19.54
C SER A 274 13.24 -0.83 18.62
N GLU A 275 13.27 -2.04 19.19
CA GLU A 275 12.90 -3.31 18.56
C GLU A 275 11.76 -3.95 19.33
N TRP A 276 10.77 -4.44 18.57
CA TRP A 276 9.52 -4.99 19.08
C TRP A 276 9.25 -6.39 18.50
N GLY A 277 8.50 -7.18 19.25
CA GLY A 277 7.72 -8.30 18.75
C GLY A 277 6.26 -7.90 18.64
N ALA A 278 5.50 -8.54 17.75
CA ALA A 278 4.07 -8.27 17.60
C ALA A 278 3.29 -9.52 17.15
N ASP A 279 2.05 -9.61 17.60
CA ASP A 279 1.03 -10.52 17.07
C ASP A 279 -0.22 -9.69 16.79
N ILE A 280 -0.46 -9.44 15.49
CA ILE A 280 -1.49 -8.53 15.02
C ILE A 280 -2.42 -9.18 14.01
N ARG A 281 -3.69 -8.74 14.06
CA ARG A 281 -4.72 -9.08 13.08
C ARG A 281 -5.23 -7.81 12.45
N LEU A 282 -4.98 -7.64 11.16
CA LEU A 282 -5.49 -6.53 10.35
C LEU A 282 -6.80 -6.94 9.70
N ARG A 283 -7.83 -6.13 9.93
CA ARG A 283 -9.22 -6.29 9.49
C ARG A 283 -9.76 -4.95 8.97
N GLY A 284 -11.05 -4.91 8.65
CA GLY A 284 -11.71 -3.72 8.13
C GLY A 284 -11.35 -3.46 6.66
N SER A 285 -11.72 -2.28 6.16
CA SER A 285 -11.46 -1.89 4.78
C SER A 285 -10.19 -1.06 4.65
N THR A 286 -9.70 -0.84 3.43
CA THR A 286 -8.57 0.04 3.14
C THR A 286 -8.85 1.50 3.52
N ALA A 287 -10.13 1.90 3.61
CA ALA A 287 -10.55 3.22 4.07
C ALA A 287 -10.71 3.30 5.59
N ALA A 288 -11.01 2.16 6.24
CA ALA A 288 -11.24 2.07 7.68
C ALA A 288 -10.54 0.81 8.24
N PRO A 289 -9.19 0.79 8.28
CA PRO A 289 -8.45 -0.37 8.74
C PRO A 289 -8.57 -0.53 10.25
N GLN A 290 -8.68 -1.78 10.69
CA GLN A 290 -8.76 -2.16 12.10
C GLN A 290 -7.61 -3.08 12.46
N ILE A 291 -6.84 -2.73 13.48
CA ILE A 291 -5.74 -3.55 13.99
C ILE A 291 -6.15 -4.11 15.35
N PHE A 292 -5.95 -5.41 15.56
CA PHE A 292 -6.14 -6.08 16.84
C PHE A 292 -4.85 -6.78 17.27
N GLY A 293 -4.61 -6.90 18.58
CA GLY A 293 -3.50 -7.68 19.11
C GLY A 293 -2.54 -6.84 19.95
N THR A 294 -1.29 -7.27 20.05
CA THR A 294 -0.27 -6.59 20.86
C THR A 294 1.07 -6.47 20.15
N ALA A 295 1.82 -5.44 20.54
CA ALA A 295 3.26 -5.37 20.31
C ALA A 295 3.96 -5.21 21.66
N ASP A 296 5.00 -6.00 21.88
CA ASP A 296 5.75 -6.06 23.13
C ASP A 296 7.20 -5.69 22.85
N LEU A 297 7.77 -4.86 23.73
CA LEU A 297 9.13 -4.36 23.60
C LEU A 297 10.13 -5.51 23.78
N VAL A 298 11.08 -5.60 22.86
CA VAL A 298 12.25 -6.49 23.01
C VAL A 298 13.40 -5.72 23.65
N ARG A 299 13.70 -4.53 23.12
CA ARG A 299 14.76 -3.62 23.59
C ARG A 299 14.60 -2.26 22.93
N GLY A 300 15.21 -1.24 23.50
CA GLY A 300 15.30 0.06 22.84
C GLY A 300 15.69 1.15 23.80
N GLY A 301 15.96 2.31 23.23
CA GLY A 301 16.21 3.53 23.99
C GLY A 301 15.39 4.69 23.43
N TYR A 302 15.29 5.72 24.25
CA TYR A 302 14.72 6.99 23.92
C TYR A 302 15.72 8.09 24.24
N GLU A 303 16.00 8.95 23.26
CA GLU A 303 16.84 10.13 23.45
C GLU A 303 15.97 11.37 23.59
N PHE A 304 16.20 12.09 24.69
CA PHE A 304 15.47 13.30 25.02
C PHE A 304 16.40 14.33 25.66
N ALA A 305 16.42 15.55 25.11
CA ALA A 305 17.29 16.65 25.57
C ALA A 305 18.78 16.24 25.71
N GLY A 306 19.28 15.42 24.78
CA GLY A 306 20.66 14.91 24.79
C GLY A 306 20.95 13.87 25.89
N LYS A 307 19.91 13.40 26.61
CA LYS A 307 19.98 12.31 27.57
C LYS A 307 19.35 11.05 26.97
N ARG A 308 19.94 9.90 27.30
CA ARG A 308 19.47 8.60 26.85
C ARG A 308 18.76 7.88 27.98
N PHE A 309 17.56 7.41 27.70
CA PHE A 309 16.73 6.58 28.55
C PHE A 309 16.61 5.20 27.91
N GLU A 310 16.81 4.14 28.67
CA GLU A 310 16.61 2.77 28.22
C GLU A 310 15.16 2.35 28.45
N LEU A 311 14.52 1.76 27.44
CA LEU A 311 13.16 1.25 27.56
C LEU A 311 13.20 -0.07 28.34
N THR A 312 12.63 -0.08 29.54
CA THR A 312 12.64 -1.24 30.45
C THR A 312 11.35 -2.07 30.35
N ARG A 313 10.25 -1.45 29.89
CA ARG A 313 8.97 -2.11 29.60
C ARG A 313 8.29 -1.40 28.45
N GLY A 314 7.62 -2.15 27.58
CA GLY A 314 6.74 -1.57 26.57
C GLY A 314 5.71 -2.57 26.10
N ARG A 315 4.45 -2.16 26.14
CA ARG A 315 3.33 -2.88 25.55
C ARG A 315 2.42 -1.90 24.83
N ILE A 316 2.09 -2.24 23.60
CA ILE A 316 1.12 -1.52 22.78
C ILE A 316 -0.03 -2.49 22.52
N ARG A 317 -1.26 -2.08 22.81
CA ARG A 317 -2.45 -2.90 22.60
C ARG A 317 -3.36 -2.26 21.57
N PHE A 318 -3.70 -3.03 20.54
CA PHE A 318 -4.63 -2.65 19.49
C PHE A 318 -5.98 -3.34 19.73
N ALA A 319 -7.07 -2.57 19.78
CA ALA A 319 -8.41 -3.10 20.06
C ALA A 319 -9.41 -2.93 18.89
N GLY A 320 -8.92 -2.52 17.72
CA GLY A 320 -9.73 -2.36 16.50
C GLY A 320 -10.35 -0.97 16.34
N GLU A 321 -9.78 0.04 17.01
CA GLU A 321 -10.20 1.44 16.89
C GLU A 321 -10.09 1.94 15.43
N VAL A 322 -11.04 2.77 15.01
CA VAL A 322 -11.06 3.43 13.70
C VAL A 322 -11.32 4.93 13.90
N PRO A 323 -10.36 5.83 13.63
CA PRO A 323 -9.00 5.55 13.17
C PRO A 323 -8.17 4.78 14.21
N VAL A 324 -7.08 4.16 13.76
CA VAL A 324 -6.19 3.35 14.62
C VAL A 324 -5.59 4.21 15.73
N ASP A 325 -5.93 3.91 16.98
CA ASP A 325 -5.43 4.61 18.18
C ASP A 325 -5.16 3.62 19.33
N PRO A 326 -3.98 2.97 19.35
CA PRO A 326 -3.70 1.91 20.31
C PRO A 326 -3.47 2.45 21.72
N GLN A 327 -3.63 1.57 22.71
CA GLN A 327 -3.27 1.86 24.10
C GLN A 327 -1.79 1.59 24.33
N LEU A 328 -1.13 2.53 25.00
CA LEU A 328 0.29 2.51 25.32
C LEU A 328 0.51 2.22 26.81
N ASP A 329 1.51 1.41 27.12
CA ASP A 329 2.09 1.24 28.45
C ASP A 329 3.60 1.03 28.29
N ILE A 330 4.35 2.12 28.36
CA ILE A 330 5.79 2.15 28.07
C ILE A 330 6.52 2.82 29.24
N VAL A 331 7.64 2.24 29.63
CA VAL A 331 8.50 2.73 30.70
C VAL A 331 9.93 2.85 30.18
N ALA A 332 10.53 4.01 30.41
CA ALA A 332 11.95 4.25 30.16
C ALA A 332 12.65 4.69 31.45
N GLU A 333 13.89 4.29 31.64
CA GLU A 333 14.71 4.62 32.81
C GLU A 333 16.09 5.11 32.38
N GLY A 334 16.65 6.09 33.09
CA GLY A 334 17.96 6.65 32.75
C GLY A 334 18.50 7.60 33.80
N ASP A 335 19.82 7.81 33.78
CA ASP A 335 20.49 8.69 34.73
C ASP A 335 20.36 10.17 34.31
N ALA A 336 19.80 10.97 35.21
CA ALA A 336 19.69 12.42 35.07
C ALA A 336 20.39 13.10 36.25
N ASN A 337 21.70 13.34 36.12
CA ASN A 337 22.53 14.02 37.12
C ASN A 337 22.53 13.34 38.51
N ASN A 338 23.04 12.10 38.57
CA ASN A 338 23.13 11.27 39.77
C ASN A 338 21.78 10.88 40.39
N ILE A 339 20.71 10.91 39.61
CA ILE A 339 19.36 10.49 40.00
C ILE A 339 18.85 9.54 38.91
N ASN A 340 18.29 8.39 39.33
CA ASN A 340 17.64 7.48 38.41
C ASN A 340 16.24 8.03 38.09
N ALA A 341 16.05 8.49 36.86
CA ALA A 341 14.80 9.05 36.36
C ALA A 341 14.03 7.99 35.58
N LYS A 342 12.72 7.94 35.81
CA LYS A 342 11.78 7.03 35.16
C LYS A 342 10.68 7.82 34.46
N ILE A 343 10.48 7.53 33.19
CA ILE A 343 9.45 8.09 32.32
C ILE A 343 8.41 7.01 32.08
N SER A 344 7.14 7.30 32.37
CA SER A 344 6.01 6.40 32.09
C SER A 344 5.10 7.05 31.05
N ILE A 345 4.82 6.33 29.96
CA ILE A 345 3.96 6.77 28.86
C ILE A 345 2.76 5.82 28.82
N THR A 346 1.58 6.35 29.08
CA THR A 346 0.32 5.60 29.14
C THR A 346 -0.78 6.28 28.32
N GLY A 347 -1.98 5.71 28.24
CA GLY A 347 -3.10 6.29 27.50
C GLY A 347 -3.12 5.88 26.03
N SER A 348 -3.79 6.64 25.16
CA SER A 348 -3.89 6.31 23.74
C SER A 348 -2.77 6.94 22.92
N GLY A 349 -2.48 6.41 21.74
CA GLY A 349 -1.48 6.96 20.82
C GLY A 349 -1.75 8.41 20.40
N THR A 350 -3.02 8.80 20.28
CA THR A 350 -3.42 10.19 19.97
C THR A 350 -3.39 11.12 21.19
N LYS A 351 -3.50 10.57 22.40
CA LYS A 351 -3.50 11.29 23.68
C LYS A 351 -2.65 10.58 24.73
N PRO A 352 -1.32 10.52 24.55
CA PRO A 352 -0.45 9.90 25.53
C PRO A 352 -0.36 10.75 26.80
N ILE A 353 -0.36 10.09 27.94
CA ILE A 353 -0.11 10.67 29.27
C ILE A 353 1.34 10.32 29.63
N ILE A 354 2.16 11.36 29.80
CA ILE A 354 3.58 11.22 30.14
C ILE A 354 3.77 11.66 31.59
N ALA A 355 4.35 10.79 32.41
CA ALA A 355 4.63 11.06 33.81
C ALA A 355 6.10 10.79 34.12
N PHE A 356 6.71 11.66 34.93
CA PHE A 356 8.10 11.54 35.35
C PHE A 356 8.18 11.20 36.85
N SER A 357 9.11 10.34 37.22
CA SER A 357 9.39 9.96 38.60
C SER A 357 10.88 9.67 38.78
N SER A 358 11.39 9.68 40.00
CA SER A 358 12.81 9.43 40.25
C SER A 358 13.09 8.69 41.56
N THR A 359 14.28 8.12 41.65
CA THR A 359 14.85 7.61 42.91
C THR A 359 16.19 8.31 43.17
N PRO A 360 16.32 9.10 44.27
CA PRO A 360 15.30 9.44 45.27
C PRO A 360 14.15 10.26 44.69
N ALA A 361 13.00 10.26 45.37
CA ALA A 361 11.79 10.94 44.89
C ALA A 361 11.97 12.47 44.92
N LEU A 362 11.72 13.11 43.78
CA LEU A 362 11.77 14.55 43.60
C LEU A 362 10.44 15.08 43.04
N PRO A 363 10.12 16.38 43.26
CA PRO A 363 9.06 17.05 42.53
C PRO A 363 9.29 16.96 41.01
N GLU A 364 8.20 16.86 40.24
CA GLU A 364 8.25 16.68 38.78
C GLU A 364 8.99 17.83 38.07
N GLU A 365 8.79 19.08 38.51
CA GLU A 365 9.47 20.23 37.90
C GLU A 365 10.98 20.21 38.13
N GLU A 366 11.42 19.76 39.31
CA GLU A 366 12.84 19.60 39.65
C GLU A 366 13.49 18.50 38.80
N LEU A 367 12.76 17.40 38.58
CA LEU A 367 13.21 16.30 37.73
C LEU A 367 13.31 16.73 36.26
N LEU A 368 12.30 17.42 35.74
CA LEU A 368 12.29 17.96 34.38
C LEU A 368 13.41 18.99 34.17
N SER A 369 13.65 19.87 35.14
CA SER A 369 14.76 20.84 35.07
C SER A 369 16.12 20.13 34.92
N ARG A 370 16.35 19.07 35.71
CA ARG A 370 17.58 18.26 35.63
C ARG A 370 17.71 17.50 34.32
N ILE A 371 16.61 16.99 33.78
CA ILE A 371 16.60 16.29 32.49
C ILE A 371 16.89 17.26 31.33
N LEU A 372 16.23 18.42 31.31
CA LEU A 372 16.28 19.38 30.22
C LEU A 372 17.55 20.23 30.22
N PHE A 373 17.94 20.76 31.38
CA PHE A 373 19.01 21.75 31.52
C PHE A 373 20.23 21.22 32.26
N GLY A 374 20.16 19.99 32.76
CA GLY A 374 21.26 19.43 33.54
C GLY A 374 21.52 20.17 34.86
N SER A 375 20.54 20.92 35.41
CA SER A 375 20.68 21.70 36.64
C SER A 375 19.41 21.63 37.50
N SER A 376 19.51 22.01 38.78
CA SER A 376 18.37 22.17 39.69
C SER A 376 17.48 23.33 39.26
N ILE A 377 16.17 23.30 39.55
CA ILE A 377 15.26 24.43 39.26
C ILE A 377 15.65 25.71 40.01
N THR A 378 16.40 25.56 41.10
CA THR A 378 16.94 26.70 41.87
C THR A 378 18.17 27.35 41.24
N GLN A 379 18.75 26.71 40.20
CA GLN A 379 19.99 27.12 39.54
C GLN A 379 19.78 27.51 38.07
N ILE A 380 18.54 27.39 37.55
CA ILE A 380 18.24 27.81 36.18
C ILE A 380 18.09 29.34 36.09
N SER A 381 18.52 29.89 34.97
CA SER A 381 18.37 31.30 34.61
C SER A 381 16.91 31.67 34.30
N ALA A 382 16.59 32.97 34.34
CA ALA A 382 15.23 33.45 34.03
C ALA A 382 14.72 33.02 32.63
N PRO A 383 15.53 33.02 31.55
CA PRO A 383 15.11 32.48 30.25
C PRO A 383 14.80 30.97 30.28
N GLU A 384 15.60 30.18 31.00
CA GLU A 384 15.40 28.73 31.14
C GLU A 384 14.12 28.39 31.94
N ALA A 385 13.78 29.20 32.95
CA ALA A 385 12.54 29.05 33.69
C ALA A 385 11.29 29.26 32.81
N VAL A 386 11.35 30.19 31.85
CA VAL A 386 10.28 30.41 30.86
C VAL A 386 10.16 29.20 29.92
N GLN A 387 11.29 28.65 29.47
CA GLN A 387 11.32 27.43 28.65
C GLN A 387 10.75 26.21 29.40
N LEU A 388 11.06 26.05 30.69
CA LEU A 388 10.49 25.00 31.53
C LEU A 388 8.97 25.14 31.71
N ALA A 389 8.48 26.37 31.87
CA ALA A 389 7.04 26.64 31.96
C ALA A 389 6.32 26.31 30.63
N ALA A 390 6.92 26.67 29.49
CA ALA A 390 6.40 26.31 28.17
C ALA A 390 6.42 24.80 27.93
N ALA A 391 7.48 24.13 28.39
CA ALA A 391 7.63 22.69 28.36
C ALA A 391 6.50 21.96 29.10
N LEU A 392 6.27 22.34 30.36
CA LEU A 392 5.19 21.81 31.20
C LEU A 392 3.80 22.10 30.63
N ALA A 393 3.59 23.30 30.08
CA ALA A 393 2.33 23.67 29.42
C ALA A 393 2.07 22.81 28.17
N SER A 394 3.12 22.48 27.40
CA SER A 394 2.99 21.62 26.21
C SER A 394 2.65 20.16 26.56
N LEU A 395 3.20 19.64 27.66
CA LEU A 395 2.88 18.32 28.23
C LEU A 395 1.43 18.26 28.74
N ARG A 396 0.95 19.31 29.42
CA ARG A 396 -0.41 19.38 29.96
C ARG A 396 -1.47 19.78 28.92
N GLY A 397 -1.06 20.40 27.82
CA GLY A 397 -1.92 20.96 26.78
C GLY A 397 -2.53 19.96 25.78
N GLY A 398 -2.21 18.66 25.89
CA GLY A 398 -3.01 17.56 25.34
C GLY A 398 -3.46 17.68 23.88
N GLY A 399 -2.56 18.02 22.96
CA GLY A 399 -2.93 18.22 21.54
C GLY A 399 -1.95 17.59 20.56
N GLY A 400 -2.22 16.37 20.11
CA GLY A 400 -1.62 15.77 18.91
C GLY A 400 -0.64 14.63 19.15
N LEU A 401 -0.31 13.91 18.07
CA LEU A 401 0.52 12.69 18.02
C LEU A 401 1.99 12.87 18.47
N ASP A 402 2.39 14.08 18.90
CA ASP A 402 3.81 14.40 19.14
C ASP A 402 4.04 15.51 20.20
N PRO A 403 3.62 15.29 21.47
CA PRO A 403 3.78 16.29 22.53
C PRO A 403 5.26 16.51 22.90
N ILE A 404 6.12 15.50 22.74
CA ILE A 404 7.54 15.61 23.12
C ILE A 404 8.36 16.38 22.08
N ASN A 405 8.07 16.30 20.78
CA ASN A 405 8.73 17.20 19.83
C ASN A 405 8.16 18.61 19.87
N LYS A 406 6.88 18.80 20.23
CA LYS A 406 6.38 20.14 20.56
C LYS A 406 7.14 20.75 21.72
N LEU A 407 7.45 19.94 22.72
CA LEU A 407 8.33 20.30 23.83
C LEU A 407 9.74 20.66 23.34
N ARG A 408 10.38 19.84 22.49
CA ARG A 408 11.69 20.17 21.89
C ARG A 408 11.65 21.48 21.08
N ALA A 409 10.66 21.66 20.23
CA ALA A 409 10.49 22.87 19.43
C ALA A 409 10.27 24.12 20.31
N ALA A 410 9.54 23.99 21.42
CA ALA A 410 9.29 25.08 22.35
C ALA A 410 10.55 25.54 23.10
N ILE A 411 11.56 24.67 23.24
CA ILE A 411 12.84 24.96 23.89
C ILE A 411 14.01 25.11 22.90
N GLY A 412 13.74 25.09 21.59
CA GLY A 412 14.74 25.32 20.53
C GLY A 412 15.64 24.13 20.19
N LEU A 413 15.18 22.89 20.41
CA LEU A 413 15.89 21.63 20.15
C LEU A 413 15.29 20.78 19.02
#